data_AF-A0A0A7E6Y8-F1
#
_entry.id   AF-A0A0A7E6Y8-F1
#
_cell.length_a   1.000
_cell.length_b   1.000
_cell.length_c   1.000
_cell.angle_alpha   90.00
_cell.angle_beta   90.00
_cell.angle_gamma   90.00
#
_symmetry.space_group_name_H-M   'P 1'
#
loop_
_entity.id
_entity.type
_entity.pdbx_description
1 polymer ?
#
loop_
_entity_poly.entity_id
_entity_poly.type
_entity_poly.pdbx_seq_one_letter_code
_entity_poly.pdbx_strand_id
1 'polypeptide(L)'
;NDCPSHRSRFVGKCVGQRALGRFSFQPLRENPLYGPSSRTLRKLGALEWDRVVHQHQGWRLITCIWLHAGLVHLFVNMLSLMLIGVPLEREFGFVRIGTIYLLSGFGGSVVSSLFIRYSISVGASGALFGLLGATLSELITNWSLYSSKASTLLSLLIIILVNLGIGLLPHVDNFAHIGGFLTGLLLGFVLLLRPQFTLPNPHNLPAGSRLQSKYRAYQLVLSGIAMIFLVVGFAVALVMLFRGENGNDHCHWCHYLNCVSSSRWQCTD
;
A
#
# COMPACT_ATOMS: atom_id res chain seq x y z
N ASN A 1 -4.62 -18.69 15.55
CA ASN A 1 -5.35 -19.64 14.70
C ASN A 1 -6.47 -20.27 15.50
N ASP A 2 -7.65 -20.37 14.89
CA ASP A 2 -8.82 -21.04 15.49
C ASP A 2 -8.76 -22.56 15.36
N CYS A 3 -7.98 -23.08 14.41
CA CYS A 3 -7.70 -24.51 14.31
C CYS A 3 -6.63 -24.94 15.33
N PRO A 4 -6.81 -26.05 16.07
CA PRO A 4 -7.95 -26.99 16.03
C PRO A 4 -9.08 -26.67 17.04
N SER A 5 -8.90 -25.70 17.94
CA SER A 5 -9.76 -25.48 19.11
C SER A 5 -11.19 -25.02 18.82
N HIS A 6 -11.42 -24.31 17.73
CA HIS A 6 -12.73 -23.80 17.29
C HIS A 6 -13.06 -24.33 15.90
N ARG A 7 -13.28 -25.64 15.79
CA ARG A 7 -13.67 -26.30 14.54
C ARG A 7 -15.19 -26.27 14.36
N SER A 8 -15.68 -25.71 13.25
CA SER A 8 -17.04 -25.99 12.81
C SER A 8 -17.10 -27.42 12.27
N ARG A 9 -18.06 -28.24 12.75
CA ARG A 9 -18.26 -29.64 12.27
C ARG A 9 -18.41 -29.73 10.75
N PHE A 10 -18.83 -28.64 10.10
CA PHE A 10 -19.16 -28.58 8.67
C PHE A 10 -17.98 -28.21 7.74
N VAL A 11 -16.84 -27.69 8.26
CA VAL A 11 -15.84 -26.98 7.43
C VAL A 11 -14.61 -27.83 7.05
N GLY A 12 -14.59 -29.14 7.35
CA GLY A 12 -13.49 -30.03 6.95
C GLY A 12 -12.36 -30.12 8.00
N LYS A 13 -11.21 -30.70 7.62
CA LYS A 13 -10.07 -30.95 8.54
C LYS A 13 -9.04 -29.81 8.43
N CYS A 14 -8.47 -29.40 9.58
CA CYS A 14 -7.40 -28.39 9.63
C CYS A 14 -6.17 -28.88 8.85
N VAL A 15 -5.50 -27.97 8.15
CA VAL A 15 -4.31 -28.31 7.36
C VAL A 15 -3.11 -28.43 8.30
N GLY A 16 -2.38 -29.54 8.20
CA GLY A 16 -1.21 -29.81 9.04
C GLY A 16 -1.52 -30.18 10.49
N GLN A 17 -2.76 -30.57 10.82
CA GLN A 17 -3.18 -30.87 12.20
C GLN A 17 -2.25 -31.82 12.96
N ARG A 18 -1.83 -32.92 12.32
CA ARG A 18 -0.99 -33.95 12.95
C ARG A 18 0.46 -33.48 13.18
N ALA A 19 0.99 -32.64 12.30
CA ALA A 19 2.39 -32.22 12.34
C ALA A 19 2.60 -30.88 13.09
N LEU A 20 1.64 -29.95 12.96
CA LEU A 20 1.77 -28.57 13.45
C LEU A 20 0.97 -28.30 14.74
N GLY A 21 0.04 -29.18 15.12
CA GLY A 21 -0.76 -29.05 16.33
C GLY A 21 -1.49 -27.70 16.42
N ARG A 22 -1.10 -26.85 17.38
CA ARG A 22 -1.69 -25.51 17.58
C ARG A 22 -1.40 -24.51 16.45
N PHE A 23 -0.41 -24.78 15.61
CA PHE A 23 0.01 -23.92 14.49
C PHE A 23 -0.63 -24.33 13.16
N SER A 24 -1.60 -25.23 13.19
CA SER A 24 -2.33 -25.65 11.98
C SER A 24 -3.13 -24.50 11.36
N PHE A 25 -3.37 -24.64 10.06
CA PHE A 25 -4.12 -23.66 9.28
C PHE A 25 -5.57 -24.08 9.11
N GLN A 26 -6.40 -23.11 8.74
CA GLN A 26 -7.76 -23.39 8.34
C GLN A 26 -7.81 -24.30 7.10
N PRO A 27 -8.92 -25.03 6.90
CA PRO A 27 -9.16 -25.78 5.67
C PRO A 27 -8.96 -24.89 4.43
N LEU A 28 -8.33 -25.41 3.38
CA LEU A 28 -8.03 -24.63 2.17
C LEU A 28 -9.28 -24.08 1.46
N ARG A 29 -10.45 -24.67 1.70
CA ARG A 29 -11.73 -24.14 1.23
C ARG A 29 -12.14 -22.84 1.93
N GLU A 30 -11.72 -22.64 3.18
CA GLU A 30 -11.97 -21.42 3.94
C GLU A 30 -10.86 -20.39 3.71
N ASN A 31 -9.60 -20.83 3.75
CA ASN A 31 -8.46 -19.95 3.51
C ASN A 31 -7.39 -20.67 2.66
N PRO A 32 -7.34 -20.40 1.35
CA PRO A 32 -6.39 -21.05 0.45
C PRO A 32 -4.93 -20.58 0.67
N LEU A 33 -4.71 -19.51 1.45
CA LEU A 33 -3.41 -18.89 1.66
C LEU A 33 -2.63 -19.48 2.84
N TYR A 34 -3.09 -20.62 3.39
CA TYR A 34 -2.53 -21.26 4.59
C TYR A 34 -2.51 -20.28 5.77
N GLY A 35 -3.70 -19.91 6.25
CA GLY A 35 -3.87 -18.87 7.26
C GLY A 35 -4.97 -19.14 8.28
N PRO A 36 -5.21 -18.15 9.19
CA PRO A 36 -6.32 -18.16 10.14
C PRO A 36 -7.69 -17.98 9.47
N SER A 37 -8.77 -18.05 10.26
CA SER A 37 -10.10 -17.63 9.81
C SER A 37 -10.19 -16.10 9.70
N SER A 38 -11.18 -15.62 8.95
CA SER A 38 -11.54 -14.19 8.94
C SER A 38 -11.97 -13.67 10.32
N ARG A 39 -12.52 -14.53 11.19
CA ARG A 39 -12.90 -14.17 12.56
C ARG A 39 -11.68 -13.89 13.44
N THR A 40 -10.65 -14.73 13.34
CA THR A 40 -9.37 -14.49 14.01
C THR A 40 -8.75 -13.16 13.55
N LEU A 41 -8.70 -12.91 12.23
CA LEU A 41 -8.15 -11.67 11.68
C LEU A 41 -8.91 -10.44 12.19
N ARG A 42 -10.24 -10.47 12.21
CA ARG A 42 -11.06 -9.40 12.81
C ARG A 42 -10.74 -9.17 14.28
N LYS A 43 -10.56 -10.23 15.06
CA LYS A 43 -10.18 -10.10 16.48
C LYS A 43 -8.80 -9.45 16.64
N LEU A 44 -7.86 -9.76 15.76
CA LEU A 44 -6.47 -9.29 15.83
C LEU A 44 -6.24 -7.87 15.30
N GLY A 45 -7.24 -7.26 14.66
CA GLY A 45 -7.11 -5.88 14.14
C GLY A 45 -7.20 -5.75 12.64
N ALA A 46 -7.81 -6.71 11.93
CA ALA A 46 -8.14 -6.52 10.53
C ALA A 46 -9.00 -5.28 10.32
N LEU A 47 -8.83 -4.66 9.16
CA LEU A 47 -9.62 -3.51 8.76
C LEU A 47 -11.04 -3.97 8.48
N GLU A 48 -12.01 -3.34 9.14
CA GLU A 48 -13.45 -3.62 9.01
C GLU A 48 -14.18 -2.29 9.25
N TRP A 49 -14.91 -1.82 8.24
CA TRP A 49 -15.49 -0.48 8.24
C TRP A 49 -16.39 -0.21 9.44
N ASP A 50 -17.32 -1.12 9.74
CA ASP A 50 -18.26 -0.98 10.86
C ASP A 50 -17.53 -0.76 12.20
N ARG A 51 -16.42 -1.46 12.42
CA ARG A 51 -15.62 -1.31 13.64
C ARG A 51 -14.90 0.02 13.69
N VAL A 52 -14.38 0.49 12.55
CA VAL A 52 -13.68 1.78 12.48
C VAL A 52 -14.64 2.93 12.73
N VAL A 53 -15.79 2.93 12.07
CA VAL A 53 -16.73 4.06 12.06
C VAL A 53 -17.71 4.01 13.23
N HIS A 54 -18.47 2.91 13.39
CA HIS A 54 -19.51 2.83 14.42
C HIS A 54 -18.98 2.42 15.80
N GLN A 55 -17.92 1.62 15.85
CA GLN A 55 -17.31 1.18 17.11
C GLN A 55 -16.06 1.98 17.50
N HIS A 56 -15.75 3.04 16.73
CA HIS A 56 -14.62 3.96 16.95
C HIS A 56 -13.24 3.28 17.09
N GLN A 57 -13.03 2.14 16.42
CA GLN A 57 -11.77 1.38 16.45
C GLN A 57 -10.78 1.87 15.39
N GLY A 58 -10.48 3.18 15.38
CA GLY A 58 -9.61 3.82 14.38
C GLY A 58 -8.18 3.25 14.32
N TRP A 59 -7.71 2.64 15.40
CA TRP A 59 -6.42 1.93 15.44
C TRP A 59 -6.31 0.81 14.39
N ARG A 60 -7.44 0.27 13.91
CA ARG A 60 -7.49 -0.74 12.84
C ARG A 60 -6.94 -0.26 11.51
N LEU A 61 -6.99 1.06 11.25
CA LEU A 61 -6.39 1.69 10.06
C LEU A 61 -4.86 1.53 10.01
N ILE A 62 -4.24 1.23 11.16
CA ILE A 62 -2.80 1.03 11.29
C ILE A 62 -2.50 -0.45 11.49
N THR A 63 -3.18 -1.12 12.42
CA THR A 63 -2.83 -2.52 12.76
C THR A 63 -3.00 -3.49 11.61
N CYS A 64 -3.92 -3.24 10.67
CA CYS A 64 -4.15 -4.12 9.53
C CYS A 64 -2.93 -4.27 8.62
N ILE A 65 -2.01 -3.30 8.62
CA ILE A 65 -0.78 -3.28 7.80
C ILE A 65 0.15 -4.45 8.18
N TRP A 66 0.16 -4.85 9.46
CA TRP A 66 1.02 -5.95 9.95
C TRP A 66 0.36 -7.33 9.85
N LEU A 67 -0.97 -7.38 9.71
CA LEU A 67 -1.70 -8.64 9.59
C LEU A 67 -1.61 -9.16 8.17
N HIS A 68 -1.56 -10.47 8.02
CA HIS A 68 -1.54 -11.12 6.70
C HIS A 68 -2.57 -12.24 6.67
N ALA A 69 -3.20 -12.42 5.51
CA ALA A 69 -4.25 -13.41 5.32
C ALA A 69 -3.76 -14.86 5.47
N GLY A 70 -2.48 -15.12 5.26
CA GLY A 70 -1.85 -16.43 5.41
C GLY A 70 -0.37 -16.40 5.00
N LEU A 71 0.28 -17.57 5.03
CA LEU A 71 1.71 -17.69 4.72
C LEU A 71 2.07 -17.25 3.30
N VAL A 72 1.26 -17.62 2.30
CA VAL A 72 1.51 -17.25 0.90
C VAL A 72 1.46 -15.73 0.75
N HIS A 73 0.46 -15.10 1.36
CA HIS A 73 0.31 -13.64 1.33
C HIS A 73 1.48 -12.94 2.03
N LEU A 74 1.91 -13.43 3.19
CA LEU A 74 3.08 -12.91 3.89
C LEU A 74 4.35 -13.04 3.05
N PHE A 75 4.59 -14.21 2.46
CA PHE A 75 5.77 -14.47 1.63
C PHE A 75 5.85 -13.49 0.45
N VAL A 76 4.76 -13.28 -0.28
CA VAL A 76 4.72 -12.34 -1.40
C VAL A 76 5.00 -10.92 -0.94
N ASN A 77 4.40 -10.46 0.17
CA ASN A 77 4.68 -9.11 0.69
C ASN A 77 6.14 -8.94 1.12
N MET A 78 6.72 -9.95 1.77
CA MET A 78 8.13 -9.89 2.18
C MET A 78 9.07 -9.89 0.98
N LEU A 79 8.77 -10.69 -0.06
CA LEU A 79 9.52 -10.67 -1.31
C LEU A 79 9.45 -9.30 -1.98
N SER A 80 8.25 -8.72 -2.10
CA SER A 80 8.06 -7.37 -2.64
C SER A 80 8.79 -6.30 -1.81
N LEU A 81 8.76 -6.40 -0.48
CA LEU A 81 9.49 -5.49 0.41
C LEU A 81 11.00 -5.60 0.20
N MET A 82 11.52 -6.80 0.03
CA MET A 82 12.95 -7.02 -0.25
C MET A 82 13.36 -6.49 -1.63
N LEU A 83 12.51 -6.62 -2.65
CA LEU A 83 12.81 -6.18 -4.01
C LEU A 83 12.65 -4.67 -4.22
N ILE A 84 11.71 -4.03 -3.52
CA ILE A 84 11.37 -2.61 -3.72
C ILE A 84 11.83 -1.76 -2.53
N GLY A 85 11.50 -2.18 -1.30
CA GLY A 85 11.77 -1.43 -0.08
C GLY A 85 13.25 -1.35 0.26
N VAL A 86 13.98 -2.47 0.21
CA VAL A 86 15.41 -2.47 0.58
C VAL A 86 16.27 -1.59 -0.33
N PRO A 87 16.12 -1.60 -1.68
CA PRO A 87 16.84 -0.66 -2.54
C PRO A 87 16.54 0.80 -2.20
N LEU A 88 15.26 1.15 -2.01
CA LEU A 88 14.85 2.51 -1.62
C LEU A 88 15.46 2.90 -0.26
N GLU A 89 15.46 1.99 0.70
CA GLU A 89 15.99 2.23 2.04
C GLU A 89 17.49 2.47 2.03
N ARG A 90 18.25 1.68 1.25
CA ARG A 90 19.69 1.88 1.08
C ARG A 90 20.03 3.23 0.48
N GLU A 91 19.14 3.75 -0.36
CA GLU A 91 19.36 4.98 -1.09
C GLU A 91 18.92 6.23 -0.32
N PHE A 92 17.77 6.18 0.35
CA PHE A 92 17.15 7.35 1.01
C PHE A 92 17.15 7.27 2.53
N GLY A 93 17.53 6.12 3.10
CA GLY A 93 17.57 5.87 4.53
C GLY A 93 16.25 5.40 5.12
N PHE A 94 16.36 4.65 6.22
CA PHE A 94 15.26 4.03 6.95
C PHE A 94 14.13 5.00 7.32
N VAL A 95 14.47 6.19 7.83
CA VAL A 95 13.45 7.14 8.33
C VAL A 95 12.51 7.59 7.21
N ARG A 96 13.05 7.90 6.03
CA ARG A 96 12.24 8.37 4.89
C ARG A 96 11.37 7.24 4.35
N ILE A 97 11.96 6.08 4.10
CA ILE A 97 11.24 4.94 3.52
C ILE A 97 10.25 4.34 4.52
N GLY A 98 10.60 4.25 5.79
CA GLY A 98 9.69 3.85 6.86
C GLY A 98 8.49 4.80 6.98
N THR A 99 8.70 6.11 6.86
CA THR A 99 7.61 7.10 6.87
C THR A 99 6.70 6.92 5.66
N ILE A 100 7.26 6.77 4.44
CA ILE A 100 6.48 6.52 3.23
C ILE A 100 5.67 5.23 3.36
N TYR A 101 6.29 4.15 3.83
CA TYR A 101 5.64 2.86 4.00
C TYR A 101 4.45 2.95 4.96
N LEU A 102 4.66 3.51 6.16
CA LEU A 102 3.62 3.60 7.18
C LEU A 102 2.46 4.51 6.76
N LEU A 103 2.76 5.71 6.26
CA LEU A 103 1.71 6.65 5.85
C LEU A 103 0.97 6.16 4.59
N SER A 104 1.64 5.48 3.67
CA SER A 104 0.97 4.88 2.51
C SER A 104 0.07 3.72 2.90
N GLY A 105 0.50 2.87 3.84
CA GLY A 105 -0.36 1.83 4.40
C GLY A 105 -1.61 2.41 5.09
N PHE A 106 -1.43 3.50 5.84
CA PHE A 106 -2.54 4.24 6.45
C PHE A 106 -3.47 4.85 5.38
N GLY A 107 -2.93 5.55 4.38
CA GLY A 107 -3.71 6.13 3.27
C GLY A 107 -4.48 5.08 2.48
N GLY A 108 -3.87 3.92 2.22
CA GLY A 108 -4.56 2.77 1.64
C GLY A 108 -5.72 2.29 2.52
N SER A 109 -5.51 2.18 3.83
CA SER A 109 -6.55 1.73 4.76
C SER A 109 -7.72 2.73 4.87
N VAL A 110 -7.44 4.04 4.80
CA VAL A 110 -8.47 5.08 4.77
C VAL A 110 -9.30 4.98 3.50
N VAL A 111 -8.65 4.90 2.33
CA VAL A 111 -9.36 4.77 1.04
C VAL A 111 -10.15 3.48 0.97
N SER A 112 -9.57 2.34 1.37
CA SER A 112 -10.29 1.06 1.49
C SER A 112 -11.55 1.20 2.34
N SER A 113 -11.46 1.81 3.53
CA SER A 113 -12.62 1.99 4.41
C SER A 113 -13.70 2.91 3.84
N LEU A 114 -13.35 3.84 2.94
CA LEU A 114 -14.35 4.69 2.30
C LEU A 114 -15.23 3.92 1.31
N PHE A 115 -14.67 2.93 0.61
CA PHE A 115 -15.33 2.22 -0.48
C PHE A 115 -15.74 0.77 -0.15
N ILE A 116 -15.12 0.11 0.83
CA ILE A 116 -15.37 -1.28 1.20
C ILE A 116 -16.09 -1.35 2.55
N ARG A 117 -17.28 -1.98 2.58
CA ARG A 117 -18.15 -2.00 3.76
C ARG A 117 -18.34 -3.37 4.40
N TYR A 118 -18.41 -4.44 3.62
CA TYR A 118 -18.80 -5.76 4.13
C TYR A 118 -17.68 -6.80 4.16
N SER A 119 -16.50 -6.47 3.61
CA SER A 119 -15.33 -7.34 3.66
C SER A 119 -14.24 -6.80 4.59
N ILE A 120 -13.29 -7.68 4.92
CA ILE A 120 -12.14 -7.32 5.76
C ILE A 120 -10.89 -7.20 4.91
N SER A 121 -10.01 -6.28 5.30
CA SER A 121 -8.72 -6.08 4.64
C SER A 121 -7.56 -6.23 5.63
N VAL A 122 -6.50 -6.88 5.16
CA VAL A 122 -5.24 -7.09 5.89
C VAL A 122 -4.09 -7.08 4.91
N GLY A 123 -2.93 -6.63 5.33
CA GLY A 123 -1.69 -6.77 4.58
C GLY A 123 -0.93 -5.47 4.42
N ALA A 124 0.37 -5.64 4.20
CA ALA A 124 1.31 -4.59 3.88
C ALA A 124 1.19 -4.08 2.42
N SER A 125 0.33 -4.68 1.60
CA SER A 125 0.33 -4.46 0.15
C SER A 125 0.01 -3.01 -0.23
N GLY A 126 -0.89 -2.32 0.48
CA GLY A 126 -1.10 -0.88 0.29
C GLY A 126 0.16 -0.03 0.53
N ALA A 127 0.94 -0.37 1.57
CA ALA A 127 2.22 0.30 1.84
C ALA A 127 3.26 0.02 0.75
N LEU A 128 3.31 -1.19 0.22
CA LEU A 128 4.19 -1.57 -0.90
C LEU A 128 3.83 -0.84 -2.20
N PHE A 129 2.54 -0.69 -2.49
CA PHE A 129 2.07 0.17 -3.58
C PHE A 129 2.46 1.63 -3.37
N GLY A 130 2.47 2.10 -2.13
CA GLY A 130 3.06 3.39 -1.78
C GLY A 130 4.53 3.52 -2.14
N LEU A 131 5.35 2.48 -1.90
CA LEU A 131 6.74 2.47 -2.32
C LEU A 131 6.90 2.49 -3.85
N LEU A 132 6.00 1.85 -4.60
CA LEU A 132 5.95 1.96 -6.07
C LEU A 132 5.60 3.40 -6.50
N GLY A 133 4.61 4.02 -5.86
CA GLY A 133 4.25 5.42 -6.09
C GLY A 133 5.40 6.38 -5.79
N ALA A 134 6.10 6.16 -4.68
CA ALA A 134 7.27 6.94 -4.31
C ALA A 134 8.40 6.80 -5.34
N THR A 135 8.69 5.58 -5.80
CA THR A 135 9.63 5.32 -6.90
C THR A 135 9.24 6.08 -8.18
N LEU A 136 7.95 6.15 -8.51
CA LEU A 136 7.48 6.90 -9.68
C LEU A 136 7.72 8.41 -9.52
N SER A 137 7.41 9.00 -8.36
CA SER A 137 7.66 10.42 -8.10
C SER A 137 9.16 10.76 -8.11
N GLU A 138 10.00 9.85 -7.64
CA GLU A 138 11.46 9.99 -7.65
C GLU A 138 11.96 10.02 -9.09
N LEU A 139 11.50 9.07 -9.92
CA LEU A 139 11.84 9.00 -11.33
C LEU A 139 11.41 10.27 -12.08
N ILE A 140 10.21 10.79 -11.81
CA ILE A 140 9.69 12.04 -12.41
C ILE A 140 10.55 13.23 -11.97
N THR A 141 10.87 13.32 -10.68
CA THR A 141 11.62 14.44 -10.10
C THR A 141 13.08 14.46 -10.55
N ASN A 142 13.66 13.28 -10.75
CA ASN A 142 15.08 13.08 -11.10
C ASN A 142 15.27 12.51 -12.51
N TRP A 143 14.34 12.80 -13.42
CA TRP A 143 14.31 12.28 -14.80
C TRP A 143 15.64 12.42 -15.56
N SER A 144 16.43 13.45 -15.26
CA SER A 144 17.73 13.69 -15.91
C SER A 144 18.83 12.69 -15.53
N LEU A 145 18.70 11.97 -14.41
CA LEU A 145 19.73 11.06 -13.90
C LEU A 145 19.70 9.66 -14.55
N TYR A 146 18.58 9.28 -15.16
CA TYR A 146 18.39 7.95 -15.74
C TYR A 146 18.84 7.91 -17.20
N SER A 147 19.69 6.94 -17.56
CA SER A 147 20.15 6.76 -18.95
C SER A 147 19.06 6.20 -19.87
N SER A 148 18.21 5.29 -19.37
CA SER A 148 17.15 4.59 -20.11
C SER A 148 15.74 4.94 -19.61
N LYS A 149 15.48 6.25 -19.44
CA LYS A 149 14.28 6.84 -18.79
C LYS A 149 12.95 6.22 -19.21
N ALA A 150 12.72 6.13 -20.52
CA ALA A 150 11.46 5.63 -21.06
C ALA A 150 11.26 4.15 -20.76
N SER A 151 12.34 3.35 -20.78
CA SER A 151 12.27 1.92 -20.44
C SER A 151 12.01 1.73 -18.95
N THR A 152 12.68 2.48 -18.07
CA THR A 152 12.44 2.41 -16.62
C THR A 152 11.01 2.81 -16.27
N LEU A 153 10.52 3.91 -16.86
CA LEU A 153 9.14 4.37 -16.66
C LEU A 153 8.15 3.32 -17.16
N LEU A 154 8.35 2.80 -18.37
CA LEU A 154 7.46 1.79 -18.95
C LEU A 154 7.42 0.51 -18.11
N SER A 155 8.57 0.01 -17.66
CA SER A 155 8.65 -1.16 -16.78
C SER A 155 7.91 -0.91 -15.46
N LEU A 156 8.08 0.26 -14.85
CA LEU A 156 7.39 0.61 -13.61
C LEU A 156 5.87 0.71 -13.81
N LEU A 157 5.42 1.35 -14.89
CA LEU A 157 4.00 1.43 -15.23
C LEU A 157 3.39 0.06 -15.51
N ILE A 158 4.09 -0.83 -16.22
CA ILE A 158 3.63 -2.21 -16.45
C ILE A 158 3.47 -2.93 -15.11
N ILE A 159 4.46 -2.82 -14.20
CA ILE A 159 4.38 -3.43 -12.87
C ILE A 159 3.15 -2.92 -12.11
N ILE A 160 2.93 -1.60 -12.10
CA ILE A 160 1.77 -0.99 -11.42
C ILE A 160 0.46 -1.51 -12.02
N LEU A 161 0.32 -1.46 -13.34
CA LEU A 161 -0.90 -1.86 -14.04
C LEU A 161 -1.19 -3.35 -13.88
N VAL A 162 -0.17 -4.21 -13.94
CA VAL A 162 -0.32 -5.66 -13.72
C VAL A 162 -0.78 -5.93 -12.28
N ASN A 163 -0.18 -5.28 -11.29
CA ASN A 163 -0.58 -5.50 -9.89
C ASN A 163 -2.00 -4.96 -9.61
N LEU A 164 -2.38 -3.80 -10.16
CA LEU A 164 -3.76 -3.30 -10.07
C LEU A 164 -4.76 -4.20 -10.82
N GLY A 165 -4.34 -4.80 -11.93
CA GLY A 165 -5.15 -5.78 -12.67
C GLY A 165 -5.36 -7.07 -11.88
N ILE A 166 -4.33 -7.57 -11.20
CA ILE A 166 -4.44 -8.67 -10.22
C ILE A 166 -5.35 -8.25 -9.05
N GLY A 167 -5.31 -6.96 -8.68
CA GLY A 167 -6.20 -6.36 -7.69
C GLY A 167 -7.69 -6.48 -7.97
N LEU A 168 -8.08 -6.73 -9.23
CA LEU A 168 -9.48 -6.95 -9.62
C LEU A 168 -10.01 -8.36 -9.27
N LEU A 169 -9.15 -9.23 -8.76
CA LEU A 169 -9.54 -10.56 -8.29
C LEU A 169 -10.32 -10.47 -6.98
N PRO A 170 -11.29 -11.38 -6.74
CA PRO A 170 -12.02 -11.42 -5.48
C PRO A 170 -11.07 -11.54 -4.27
N HIS A 171 -11.43 -10.88 -3.17
CA HIS A 171 -10.68 -10.85 -1.91
C HIS A 171 -9.37 -10.05 -1.93
N VAL A 172 -9.04 -9.39 -3.05
CA VAL A 172 -7.95 -8.41 -3.10
C VAL A 172 -8.54 -7.02 -2.92
N ASP A 173 -7.90 -6.21 -2.08
CA ASP A 173 -8.32 -4.85 -1.78
C ASP A 173 -7.58 -3.86 -2.69
N ASN A 174 -8.16 -3.59 -3.85
CA ASN A 174 -7.54 -2.69 -4.83
C ASN A 174 -7.66 -1.22 -4.41
N PHE A 175 -8.67 -0.86 -3.60
CA PHE A 175 -8.78 0.48 -3.05
C PHE A 175 -7.64 0.80 -2.10
N ALA A 176 -7.20 -0.16 -1.29
CA ALA A 176 -5.99 -0.02 -0.48
C ALA A 176 -4.73 0.16 -1.33
N HIS A 177 -4.63 -0.54 -2.47
CA HIS A 177 -3.51 -0.39 -3.41
C HIS A 177 -3.49 0.99 -4.05
N ILE A 178 -4.63 1.47 -4.53
CA ILE A 178 -4.77 2.81 -5.14
C ILE A 178 -4.49 3.91 -4.11
N GLY A 179 -5.10 3.84 -2.93
CA GLY A 179 -4.90 4.83 -1.87
C GLY A 179 -3.45 4.86 -1.37
N GLY A 180 -2.84 3.69 -1.22
CA GLY A 180 -1.43 3.57 -0.87
C GLY A 180 -0.51 4.15 -1.94
N PHE A 181 -0.73 3.80 -3.21
CA PHE A 181 0.03 4.32 -4.35
C PHE A 181 -0.02 5.85 -4.44
N LEU A 182 -1.22 6.44 -4.36
CA LEU A 182 -1.39 7.90 -4.42
C LEU A 182 -0.70 8.59 -3.24
N THR A 183 -0.84 8.04 -2.03
CA THR A 183 -0.18 8.57 -0.85
C THR A 183 1.34 8.52 -0.99
N GLY A 184 1.88 7.38 -1.45
CA GLY A 184 3.31 7.22 -1.65
C GLY A 184 3.88 8.09 -2.77
N LEU A 185 3.12 8.29 -3.86
CA LEU A 185 3.46 9.22 -4.94
C LEU A 185 3.60 10.65 -4.41
N LEU A 186 2.62 11.13 -3.64
CA LEU A 186 2.67 12.46 -3.04
C LEU A 186 3.82 12.57 -2.02
N LEU A 187 3.99 11.59 -1.15
CA LEU A 187 5.09 11.57 -0.18
C LEU A 187 6.45 11.51 -0.84
N GLY A 188 6.60 10.84 -1.98
CA GLY A 188 7.87 10.77 -2.66
C GLY A 188 8.29 12.11 -3.27
N PHE A 189 7.36 12.94 -3.77
CA PHE A 189 7.64 14.33 -4.13
C PHE A 189 8.10 15.20 -2.94
N VAL A 190 7.72 14.83 -1.72
CA VAL A 190 8.10 15.55 -0.50
C VAL A 190 9.40 15.03 0.11
N LEU A 191 9.58 13.71 0.17
CA LEU A 191 10.63 13.06 0.96
C LEU A 191 11.82 12.57 0.12
N LEU A 192 11.64 12.33 -1.18
CA LEU A 192 12.69 11.80 -2.08
C LEU A 192 13.35 12.88 -2.94
N LEU A 193 13.35 14.12 -2.45
CA LEU A 193 14.04 15.25 -3.08
C LEU A 193 15.55 15.03 -3.07
N ARG A 194 16.15 14.99 -4.27
CA ARG A 194 17.61 15.00 -4.42
C ARG A 194 18.11 16.37 -4.85
N PRO A 195 19.09 16.92 -4.13
CA PRO A 195 19.72 18.14 -4.58
C PRO A 195 20.61 17.83 -5.78
N GLN A 196 20.60 18.70 -6.78
CA GLN A 196 21.37 18.50 -8.00
C GLN A 196 22.68 19.27 -7.91
N PHE A 197 23.79 18.59 -8.18
CA PHE A 197 25.10 19.24 -8.23
C PHE A 197 25.24 19.98 -9.55
N THR A 198 25.25 21.30 -9.49
CA THR A 198 25.64 22.12 -10.64
C THR A 198 27.16 22.15 -10.65
N LEU A 199 27.80 21.49 -11.62
CA LEU A 199 29.24 21.62 -11.80
C LEU A 199 29.52 23.07 -12.25
N PRO A 200 30.25 23.89 -11.48
CA PRO A 200 30.64 25.21 -11.94
C PRO A 200 31.61 25.05 -13.14
N ASN A 201 31.63 26.02 -14.06
CA ASN A 201 32.49 25.96 -15.23
C ASN A 201 33.97 25.83 -14.80
N PRO A 202 34.73 24.78 -15.20
CA PRO A 202 36.06 24.45 -14.67
C PRO A 202 37.07 25.61 -14.71
N HIS A 203 36.93 26.48 -15.70
CA HIS A 203 37.84 27.60 -15.93
C HIS A 203 37.74 28.75 -14.91
N ASN A 204 36.70 28.77 -14.06
CA ASN A 204 36.45 29.85 -13.09
C ASN A 204 36.34 29.37 -11.62
N LEU A 205 36.77 28.16 -11.27
CA LEU A 205 36.70 27.72 -9.86
C LEU A 205 37.91 28.21 -9.05
N PRO A 206 37.73 29.09 -8.06
CA PRO A 206 38.76 29.31 -7.05
C PRO A 206 39.02 28.02 -6.26
N ALA A 207 40.29 27.77 -5.94
CA ALA A 207 40.72 26.63 -5.13
C ALA A 207 40.02 26.65 -3.76
N GLY A 208 39.22 25.62 -3.47
CA GLY A 208 38.43 25.53 -2.23
C GLY A 208 36.92 25.79 -2.38
N SER A 209 36.42 25.95 -3.60
CA SER A 209 34.98 26.07 -3.87
C SER A 209 34.21 24.80 -3.47
N ARG A 210 33.38 24.89 -2.41
CA ARG A 210 32.44 23.84 -2.03
C ARG A 210 31.36 23.69 -3.11
N LEU A 211 31.13 22.47 -3.60
CA LEU A 211 29.97 22.15 -4.43
C LEU A 211 28.69 22.55 -3.67
N GLN A 212 28.01 23.62 -4.11
CA GLN A 212 26.73 24.00 -3.51
C GLN A 212 25.64 23.08 -4.04
N SER A 213 25.17 22.19 -3.17
CA SER A 213 24.01 21.35 -3.40
C SER A 213 22.75 22.22 -3.36
N LYS A 214 22.10 22.45 -4.51
CA LYS A 214 20.86 23.25 -4.59
C LYS A 214 19.72 22.41 -5.15
N TYR A 215 18.55 22.54 -4.54
CA TYR A 215 17.29 22.04 -5.08
C TYR A 215 16.84 22.96 -6.22
N ARG A 216 16.29 22.37 -7.29
CA ARG A 216 15.71 23.16 -8.39
C ARG A 216 14.33 23.68 -7.98
N ALA A 217 13.95 24.85 -8.50
CA ALA A 217 12.67 25.49 -8.16
C ALA A 217 11.47 24.57 -8.42
N TYR A 218 11.46 23.81 -9.52
CA TYR A 218 10.36 22.88 -9.81
C TYR A 218 10.22 21.77 -8.75
N GLN A 219 11.33 21.30 -8.16
CA GLN A 219 11.29 20.25 -7.13
C GLN A 219 10.61 20.78 -5.86
N LEU A 220 10.90 22.03 -5.48
CA LEU A 220 10.27 22.68 -4.34
C LEU A 220 8.79 22.99 -4.60
N VAL A 221 8.44 23.43 -5.82
CA VAL A 221 7.04 23.66 -6.21
C VAL A 221 6.24 22.36 -6.18
N LEU A 222 6.75 21.28 -6.77
CA LEU A 222 6.10 19.97 -6.74
C LEU A 222 5.95 19.45 -5.31
N SER A 223 6.99 19.61 -4.47
CA SER A 223 6.93 19.26 -3.05
C SER A 223 5.85 20.04 -2.30
N GLY A 224 5.77 21.36 -2.49
CA GLY A 224 4.74 22.20 -1.87
C GLY A 224 3.33 21.82 -2.30
N ILE A 225 3.11 21.61 -3.60
CA ILE A 225 1.82 21.16 -4.15
C ILE A 225 1.45 19.79 -3.57
N ALA A 226 2.39 18.83 -3.57
CA ALA A 226 2.17 17.49 -3.05
C ALA A 226 1.83 17.50 -1.55
N MET A 227 2.49 18.37 -0.77
CA MET A 227 2.21 18.55 0.65
C MET A 227 0.79 19.08 0.89
N ILE A 228 0.34 20.07 0.11
CA ILE A 228 -1.03 20.59 0.19
C ILE A 228 -2.05 19.50 -0.12
N PHE A 229 -1.87 18.77 -1.22
CA PHE A 229 -2.76 17.67 -1.59
C PHE A 229 -2.79 16.56 -0.54
N LEU A 230 -1.65 16.27 0.09
CA LEU A 230 -1.58 15.26 1.14
C LEU A 230 -2.36 15.70 2.39
N VAL A 231 -2.14 16.92 2.89
CA VAL A 231 -2.84 17.42 4.08
C VAL A 231 -4.35 17.54 3.83
N VAL A 232 -4.73 18.19 2.73
CA VAL A 232 -6.15 18.39 2.40
C VAL A 232 -6.82 17.05 2.10
N GLY A 233 -6.17 16.19 1.32
CA GLY A 233 -6.69 14.87 0.96
C GLY A 233 -6.93 13.98 2.19
N PHE A 234 -5.96 13.89 3.11
CA PHE A 234 -6.14 13.15 4.35
C PHE A 234 -7.23 13.75 5.24
N ALA A 235 -7.27 15.08 5.39
CA ALA A 235 -8.29 15.73 6.20
C ALA A 235 -9.70 15.44 5.66
N VAL A 236 -9.91 15.61 4.36
CA VAL A 236 -11.19 15.33 3.70
C VAL A 236 -11.54 13.85 3.83
N ALA A 237 -10.64 12.94 3.48
CA ALA A 237 -10.89 11.50 3.51
C ALA A 237 -11.22 11.00 4.93
N LEU A 238 -10.52 11.47 5.96
CA LEU A 238 -10.80 11.11 7.34
C LEU A 238 -12.14 11.68 7.83
N VAL A 239 -12.47 12.92 7.47
CA VAL A 239 -13.76 13.52 7.81
C VAL A 239 -14.90 12.74 7.16
N MET A 240 -14.80 12.41 5.87
CA MET A 240 -15.78 11.60 5.17
C MET A 240 -15.92 10.21 5.82
N LEU A 241 -14.79 9.57 6.14
CA LEU A 241 -14.77 8.24 6.75
C LEU A 241 -15.49 8.23 8.10
N PHE A 242 -15.14 9.14 9.01
CA PHE A 242 -15.73 9.19 10.35
C PHE A 242 -17.16 9.77 10.37
N ARG A 243 -17.60 10.41 9.28
CA ARG A 243 -19.02 10.72 9.03
C ARG A 243 -19.82 9.53 8.49
N GLY A 244 -19.14 8.44 8.13
CA GLY A 244 -19.77 7.25 7.58
C GLY A 244 -20.14 7.35 6.10
N GLU A 245 -19.71 8.41 5.40
CA GLU A 245 -20.01 8.63 3.98
C GLU A 245 -19.44 7.50 3.12
N ASN A 246 -20.24 6.97 2.19
CA ASN A 246 -19.81 5.92 1.27
C ASN A 246 -19.26 6.53 -0.03
N GLY A 247 -18.01 6.21 -0.35
CA GLY A 247 -17.35 6.70 -1.56
C GLY A 247 -18.05 6.26 -2.84
N ASN A 248 -18.73 5.11 -2.83
CA ASN A 248 -19.47 4.61 -3.99
C ASN A 248 -20.71 5.46 -4.31
N ASP A 249 -21.26 6.20 -3.34
CA ASP A 249 -22.42 7.07 -3.56
C ASP A 249 -22.08 8.25 -4.48
N HIS A 250 -20.79 8.61 -4.54
CA HIS A 250 -20.26 9.69 -5.37
C HIS A 250 -19.67 9.17 -6.69
N CYS A 251 -19.63 7.85 -6.90
CA CYS A 251 -18.96 7.23 -8.03
C CYS A 251 -19.56 5.86 -8.38
N HIS A 252 -20.54 5.86 -9.29
CA HIS A 252 -21.25 4.64 -9.70
C HIS A 252 -20.40 3.58 -10.42
N TRP A 253 -19.17 3.89 -10.81
CA TRP A 253 -18.27 2.95 -11.49
C TRP A 253 -17.11 2.50 -10.60
N CYS A 254 -16.96 3.08 -9.41
CA CYS A 254 -15.80 2.82 -8.54
C CYS A 254 -15.78 1.38 -8.02
N HIS A 255 -16.92 0.70 -7.88
CA HIS A 255 -16.95 -0.71 -7.47
C HIS A 255 -16.19 -1.63 -8.44
N TYR A 256 -16.17 -1.29 -9.74
CA TYR A 256 -15.39 -2.03 -10.74
C TYR A 256 -13.87 -1.85 -10.59
N LEU A 257 -13.42 -0.84 -9.85
CA LEU A 257 -12.00 -0.70 -9.51
C LEU A 257 -11.56 -1.75 -8.50
N ASN A 258 -12.46 -2.30 -7.69
CA ASN A 258 -12.09 -3.29 -6.69
C ASN A 258 -12.26 -4.71 -7.18
N CYS A 259 -13.34 -5.01 -7.88
CA CYS A 259 -13.58 -6.36 -8.39
C CYS A 259 -14.43 -6.32 -9.65
N VAL A 260 -14.07 -7.14 -10.63
CA VAL A 260 -14.85 -7.33 -11.87
C VAL A 260 -15.28 -8.78 -11.95
N SER A 261 -16.60 -9.01 -11.97
CA SER A 261 -17.19 -10.35 -12.11
C SER A 261 -16.90 -10.93 -13.50
N SER A 262 -16.63 -12.23 -13.56
CA SER A 262 -16.34 -12.96 -14.81
C SER A 262 -17.07 -14.30 -14.83
N SER A 263 -17.04 -15.02 -15.96
CA SER A 263 -17.60 -16.38 -16.06
C SER A 263 -16.98 -17.38 -15.08
N ARG A 264 -15.80 -17.07 -14.54
CA ARG A 264 -15.04 -17.92 -13.61
C ARG A 264 -15.19 -17.54 -12.13
N TRP A 265 -15.69 -16.35 -11.79
CA TRP A 265 -15.83 -15.90 -10.40
C TRP A 265 -16.85 -14.75 -10.25
N GLN A 266 -17.43 -14.63 -9.06
CA GLN A 266 -18.35 -13.55 -8.70
C GLN A 266 -17.72 -12.67 -7.62
N CYS A 267 -17.95 -11.36 -7.72
CA CYS A 267 -17.64 -10.43 -6.66
C CYS A 267 -18.78 -10.49 -5.65
N THR A 268 -18.46 -10.79 -4.39
CA THR A 268 -19.43 -10.70 -3.29
C THR A 268 -19.13 -9.39 -2.56
N ASP A 269 -20.07 -8.44 -2.63
CA ASP A 269 -19.96 -7.14 -1.96
C ASP A 269 -19.84 -7.27 -0.43
#